data_AF-V5TR97-F1
#
_entry.id   AF-V5TR97-F1
#
_cell.length_a   1.000
_cell.length_b   1.000
_cell.length_c   1.000
_cell.angle_alpha   90.00
_cell.angle_beta   90.00
_cell.angle_gamma   90.00
#
_symmetry.space_group_name_H-M   'P 1'
#
loop_
_entity.id
_entity.type
_entity.pdbx_description
1 polymer ?
#
loop_
_entity_poly.entity_id
_entity_poly.type
_entity_poly.pdbx_seq_one_letter_code
_entity_poly.pdbx_strand_id
1 'polypeptide(L)'
;MSPRHLTVHVPEFTDDIVSTGFDAAEEVGFDIDRDQESDDGEWPYYNGNYNKTTVSFMFHISSDREMYERVLSVGLSDILIPSNWSDEQNYAEFVTAVVNLACELAVAYDAEYVPLFQTTNHNTIAPTGMPFAEHIDQVPQLAVYSETLFEELGGFDALYGGTPWRYAELDSGHVFAMTSDGPWENSEFTNSKRRDLQRGETVTDLDLSDPFMTLDPGEYGTDAVITKDDIAPEFTNEALTLERVYRDESDTLRRVEDDSFVRRLIDDGNVLGELPDGVDTDDERLSALIEGSIPPAFVRLNAPNDESIVSKTLALDIETSKFELLVNLAQTARSADVSDDVMATIEGVLDQLSEMDDQDGIDQYIEQKLL
;
A
#
# COMPACT_ATOMS: atom_id res chain seq x y z
N MET A 1 -11.85 -0.53 -11.26
CA MET A 1 -10.86 -1.19 -10.38
C MET A 1 -10.21 -2.33 -11.15
N SER A 2 -8.88 -2.35 -11.15
CA SER A 2 -8.08 -3.37 -11.82
C SER A 2 -7.98 -4.62 -10.94
N PRO A 3 -8.17 -5.84 -11.48
CA PRO A 3 -8.01 -7.07 -10.71
C PRO A 3 -6.61 -7.19 -10.10
N ARG A 4 -6.52 -7.75 -8.90
CA ARG A 4 -5.24 -8.10 -8.26
C ARG A 4 -4.88 -9.54 -8.57
N HIS A 5 -3.60 -9.78 -8.85
CA HIS A 5 -3.05 -11.08 -9.18
C HIS A 5 -1.83 -11.37 -8.32
N LEU A 6 -1.82 -12.56 -7.72
CA LEU A 6 -0.60 -13.18 -7.19
C LEU A 6 -0.07 -14.12 -8.27
N THR A 7 1.19 -13.98 -8.67
CA THR A 7 1.76 -14.79 -9.76
C THR A 7 3.02 -15.51 -9.32
N VAL A 8 3.32 -16.66 -9.93
CA VAL A 8 4.51 -17.46 -9.61
C VAL A 8 5.39 -17.53 -10.84
N HIS A 9 6.64 -17.09 -10.72
CA HIS A 9 7.65 -17.11 -11.79
C HIS A 9 8.79 -18.05 -11.42
N VAL A 10 9.04 -19.03 -12.30
CA VAL A 10 10.12 -20.00 -12.14
C VAL A 10 10.78 -20.25 -13.49
N PRO A 11 12.10 -20.00 -13.63
CA PRO A 11 12.83 -20.14 -14.90
C PRO A 11 12.71 -21.52 -15.53
N GLU A 12 12.77 -22.58 -14.72
CA GLU A 12 12.58 -23.97 -15.13
C GLU A 12 11.81 -24.74 -14.06
N PHE A 13 10.72 -25.40 -14.43
CA PHE A 13 9.96 -26.26 -13.52
C PHE A 13 9.62 -27.57 -14.21
N THR A 14 10.02 -28.69 -13.61
CA THR A 14 9.95 -30.02 -14.25
C THR A 14 8.87 -30.93 -13.68
N ASP A 15 8.28 -30.56 -12.54
CA ASP A 15 7.19 -31.31 -11.93
C ASP A 15 5.82 -30.87 -12.48
N ASP A 16 4.75 -31.53 -12.02
CA ASP A 16 3.38 -31.21 -12.46
C ASP A 16 2.94 -29.85 -11.92
N ILE A 17 2.90 -28.85 -12.80
CA ILE A 17 2.52 -27.47 -12.49
C ILE A 17 1.16 -27.40 -11.80
N VAL A 18 0.17 -28.16 -12.25
CA VAL A 18 -1.21 -28.03 -11.72
C VAL A 18 -1.30 -28.68 -10.33
N SER A 19 -0.81 -29.92 -10.23
CA SER A 19 -0.85 -30.65 -8.96
C SER A 19 -0.05 -29.94 -7.86
N THR A 20 1.11 -29.35 -8.20
CA THR A 20 1.94 -28.59 -7.25
C THR A 20 1.18 -27.39 -6.66
N GLY A 21 0.48 -26.62 -7.52
CA GLY A 21 -0.25 -25.44 -7.05
C GLY A 21 -1.48 -25.80 -6.23
N PHE A 22 -2.14 -26.92 -6.54
CA PHE A 22 -3.25 -27.43 -5.73
C PHE A 22 -2.78 -27.85 -4.33
N ASP A 23 -1.71 -28.64 -4.26
CA ASP A 23 -1.19 -29.14 -3.00
C ASP A 23 -0.72 -27.97 -2.12
N ALA A 24 -0.07 -26.96 -2.69
CA ALA A 24 0.32 -25.74 -1.98
C ALA A 24 -0.89 -24.92 -1.49
N ALA A 25 -1.95 -24.81 -2.29
CA ALA A 25 -3.15 -24.09 -1.90
C ALA A 25 -3.94 -24.81 -0.80
N GLU A 26 -4.05 -26.14 -0.87
CA GLU A 26 -4.72 -26.96 0.13
C GLU A 26 -3.99 -26.95 1.48
N GLU A 27 -2.65 -26.90 1.49
CA GLU A 27 -1.84 -26.82 2.72
C GLU A 27 -2.17 -25.56 3.54
N VAL A 28 -2.56 -24.45 2.87
CA VAL A 28 -2.95 -23.20 3.55
C VAL A 28 -4.47 -23.05 3.71
N GLY A 29 -5.24 -24.07 3.36
CA GLY A 29 -6.67 -24.18 3.64
C GLY A 29 -7.61 -23.77 2.50
N PHE A 30 -7.14 -23.63 1.25
CA PHE A 30 -8.03 -23.50 0.10
C PHE A 30 -8.56 -24.88 -0.31
N ASP A 31 -9.87 -24.98 -0.50
CA ASP A 31 -10.54 -26.16 -1.05
C ASP A 31 -10.65 -26.01 -2.58
N ILE A 32 -9.84 -26.77 -3.31
CA ILE A 32 -9.75 -26.69 -4.78
C ILE A 32 -10.75 -27.64 -5.44
N ASP A 33 -11.54 -27.13 -6.39
CA ASP A 33 -12.37 -27.97 -7.24
C ASP A 33 -11.54 -28.67 -8.32
N ARG A 34 -10.92 -29.79 -7.95
CA ARG A 34 -10.10 -30.62 -8.85
C ARG A 34 -10.91 -31.30 -9.96
N ASP A 35 -12.23 -31.42 -9.79
CA ASP A 35 -13.13 -32.08 -10.74
C ASP A 35 -13.65 -31.11 -11.83
N GLN A 36 -13.31 -29.82 -11.73
CA GLN A 36 -13.65 -28.82 -12.73
C GLN A 36 -12.99 -29.15 -14.08
N GLU A 37 -13.80 -29.44 -15.11
CA GLU A 37 -13.31 -29.51 -16.48
C GLU A 37 -12.90 -28.10 -16.94
N SER A 38 -11.62 -27.94 -17.26
CA SER A 38 -11.12 -26.70 -17.84
C SER A 38 -11.13 -26.78 -19.36
N ASP A 39 -11.87 -25.87 -20.01
CA ASP A 39 -11.99 -25.78 -21.46
C ASP A 39 -10.83 -24.99 -22.12
N ASP A 40 -9.90 -24.46 -21.32
CA ASP A 40 -8.82 -23.59 -21.79
C ASP A 40 -7.50 -24.37 -21.91
N GLY A 41 -7.08 -24.66 -23.14
CA GLY A 41 -6.09 -25.70 -23.44
C GLY A 41 -4.69 -25.45 -22.85
N GLU A 42 -4.19 -24.22 -22.95
CA GLU A 42 -2.84 -23.85 -22.46
C GLU A 42 -2.89 -23.10 -21.11
N TRP A 43 -4.08 -22.64 -20.72
CA TRP A 43 -4.33 -21.83 -19.53
C TRP A 43 -5.47 -22.38 -18.66
N PRO A 44 -5.40 -23.65 -18.21
CA PRO A 44 -6.49 -24.22 -17.47
C PRO A 44 -6.74 -23.44 -16.18
N TYR A 45 -8.02 -23.15 -15.98
CA TYR A 45 -8.57 -22.38 -14.88
C TYR A 45 -9.35 -23.29 -13.91
N TYR A 46 -9.13 -23.09 -12.61
CA TYR A 46 -9.78 -23.78 -11.50
C TYR A 46 -10.22 -22.81 -10.42
N ASN A 47 -11.33 -23.12 -9.75
CA ASN A 47 -11.76 -22.38 -8.56
C ASN A 47 -11.19 -23.02 -7.30
N GLY A 48 -10.70 -22.18 -6.39
CA GLY A 48 -10.40 -22.55 -5.02
C GLY A 48 -11.28 -21.76 -4.04
N ASN A 49 -11.72 -22.39 -2.96
CA ASN A 49 -12.54 -21.72 -1.95
C ASN A 49 -11.76 -21.61 -0.64
N TYR A 50 -11.68 -20.42 -0.08
CA TYR A 50 -11.32 -20.23 1.31
C TYR A 50 -12.56 -19.77 2.08
N ASN A 51 -13.09 -20.62 2.95
CA ASN A 51 -14.39 -20.43 3.59
C ASN A 51 -15.53 -20.21 2.57
N LYS A 52 -16.01 -18.97 2.41
CA LYS A 52 -17.08 -18.60 1.48
C LYS A 52 -16.57 -17.77 0.30
N THR A 53 -15.27 -17.55 0.22
CA THR A 53 -14.62 -16.69 -0.77
C THR A 53 -13.97 -17.56 -1.84
N THR A 54 -14.39 -17.38 -3.08
CA THR A 54 -13.84 -18.09 -4.23
C THR A 54 -12.70 -17.28 -4.84
N VAL A 55 -11.59 -17.94 -5.08
CA VAL A 55 -10.43 -17.45 -5.82
C VAL A 55 -10.21 -18.27 -7.07
N SER A 56 -9.46 -17.67 -7.97
CA SER A 56 -9.26 -18.10 -9.34
C SER A 56 -7.82 -18.60 -9.47
N PHE A 57 -7.58 -19.83 -9.90
CA PHE A 57 -6.23 -20.38 -10.14
C PHE A 57 -6.08 -20.68 -11.63
N MET A 58 -5.14 -20.02 -12.29
CA MET A 58 -4.90 -20.12 -13.73
C MET A 58 -3.45 -20.54 -13.99
N PHE A 59 -3.26 -21.70 -14.59
CA PHE A 59 -1.93 -22.30 -14.78
C PHE A 59 -1.45 -22.15 -16.20
N HIS A 60 -0.15 -21.89 -16.42
CA HIS A 60 0.46 -21.90 -17.74
C HIS A 60 1.17 -23.23 -17.99
N ILE A 61 0.51 -24.13 -18.72
CA ILE A 61 1.00 -25.51 -18.95
C ILE A 61 1.63 -25.73 -20.33
N SER A 62 1.77 -24.67 -21.13
CA SER A 62 2.40 -24.75 -22.45
C SER A 62 3.86 -25.16 -22.35
N SER A 63 4.30 -26.05 -23.24
CA SER A 63 5.71 -26.43 -23.37
C SER A 63 6.57 -25.36 -24.03
N ASP A 64 5.93 -24.39 -24.70
CA ASP A 64 6.60 -23.30 -25.41
C ASP A 64 6.63 -22.01 -24.58
N ARG A 65 6.32 -22.10 -23.28
CA ARG A 65 6.37 -21.00 -22.32
C ARG A 65 7.79 -20.42 -22.26
N GLU A 66 7.90 -19.11 -22.34
CA GLU A 66 9.18 -18.40 -22.15
C GLU A 66 9.61 -18.47 -20.67
N MET A 67 10.92 -18.49 -20.41
CA MET A 67 11.47 -18.71 -19.05
C MET A 67 11.03 -17.65 -18.02
N TYR A 68 10.65 -16.44 -18.47
CA TYR A 68 10.18 -15.37 -17.59
C TYR A 68 8.68 -15.36 -17.35
N GLU A 69 7.91 -16.12 -18.13
CA GLU A 69 6.47 -16.16 -17.98
C GLU A 69 6.06 -16.91 -16.71
N ARG A 70 5.01 -16.40 -16.07
CA ARG A 70 4.42 -17.03 -14.88
C ARG A 70 3.91 -18.44 -15.18
N VAL A 71 4.02 -19.32 -14.20
CA VAL A 71 3.49 -20.69 -14.24
C VAL A 71 2.11 -20.80 -13.62
N LEU A 72 1.79 -19.87 -12.73
CA LEU A 72 0.52 -19.75 -12.04
C LEU A 72 0.16 -18.26 -11.89
N SER A 73 -1.11 -17.94 -12.07
CA SER A 73 -1.75 -16.72 -11.61
C SER A 73 -2.94 -17.06 -10.74
N VAL A 74 -2.95 -16.52 -9.53
CA VAL A 74 -4.10 -16.53 -8.64
C VAL A 74 -4.82 -15.20 -8.76
N GLY A 75 -6.05 -15.22 -9.29
CA GLY A 75 -6.92 -14.06 -9.36
C GLY A 75 -7.54 -13.77 -8.00
N LEU A 76 -7.14 -12.65 -7.42
CA LEU A 76 -7.59 -12.14 -6.12
C LEU A 76 -8.46 -10.88 -6.27
N SER A 77 -8.74 -10.47 -7.52
CA SER A 77 -9.70 -9.43 -7.93
C SER A 77 -9.84 -8.29 -6.92
N ASP A 78 -11.06 -8.01 -6.48
CA ASP A 78 -11.46 -7.03 -5.48
C ASP A 78 -11.77 -7.69 -4.12
N ILE A 79 -11.60 -9.01 -3.97
CA ILE A 79 -11.82 -9.70 -2.68
C ILE A 79 -10.72 -9.39 -1.68
N LEU A 80 -9.55 -9.03 -2.18
CA LEU A 80 -8.69 -8.13 -1.47
C LEU A 80 -9.36 -6.76 -1.64
N ILE A 81 -10.30 -6.32 -0.79
CA ILE A 81 -10.72 -4.91 -0.48
C ILE A 81 -11.58 -5.00 0.80
N PRO A 82 -11.41 -4.22 1.90
CA PRO A 82 -12.07 -4.55 3.18
C PRO A 82 -13.53 -4.21 3.12
N SER A 83 -13.88 -3.16 2.37
CA SER A 83 -15.26 -2.75 2.16
C SER A 83 -16.08 -3.84 1.45
N ASN A 84 -15.44 -4.80 0.80
CA ASN A 84 -16.11 -5.97 0.22
C ASN A 84 -16.39 -7.07 1.27
N TRP A 85 -15.90 -6.93 2.50
CA TRP A 85 -16.15 -7.83 3.62
C TRP A 85 -17.08 -7.18 4.64
N SER A 86 -18.05 -7.95 5.09
CA SER A 86 -18.97 -7.54 6.17
C SER A 86 -18.43 -7.84 7.57
N ASP A 87 -17.29 -8.52 7.65
CA ASP A 87 -16.69 -9.02 8.87
C ASP A 87 -15.17 -8.89 8.77
N GLU A 88 -14.62 -8.01 9.60
CA GLU A 88 -13.19 -7.68 9.65
C GLU A 88 -12.32 -8.87 10.04
N GLN A 89 -12.84 -9.80 10.85
CA GLN A 89 -12.08 -10.97 11.27
C GLN A 89 -11.97 -12.00 10.15
N ASN A 90 -13.06 -12.29 9.44
CA ASN A 90 -13.03 -13.18 8.28
C ASN A 90 -12.08 -12.65 7.20
N TYR A 91 -12.05 -11.33 7.08
CA TYR A 91 -11.16 -10.66 6.17
C TYR A 91 -9.69 -10.79 6.55
N ALA A 92 -9.39 -10.48 7.81
CA ALA A 92 -8.06 -10.63 8.39
C ALA A 92 -7.52 -12.07 8.22
N GLU A 93 -8.39 -13.07 8.45
CA GLU A 93 -8.08 -14.48 8.22
C GLU A 93 -7.82 -14.79 6.74
N PHE A 94 -8.55 -14.17 5.81
CA PHE A 94 -8.33 -14.34 4.37
C PHE A 94 -7.02 -13.71 3.89
N VAL A 95 -6.70 -12.49 4.32
CA VAL A 95 -5.40 -11.86 4.00
C VAL A 95 -4.24 -12.72 4.51
N THR A 96 -4.38 -13.28 5.72
CA THR A 96 -3.40 -14.24 6.26
C THR A 96 -3.26 -15.48 5.36
N ALA A 97 -4.38 -16.02 4.86
CA ALA A 97 -4.37 -17.15 3.94
C ALA A 97 -3.66 -16.82 2.61
N VAL A 98 -3.83 -15.60 2.09
CA VAL A 98 -3.13 -15.15 0.87
C VAL A 98 -1.63 -15.00 1.09
N VAL A 99 -1.19 -14.42 2.21
CA VAL A 99 0.24 -14.35 2.58
C VAL A 99 0.84 -15.75 2.70
N ASN A 100 0.13 -16.65 3.37
CA ASN A 100 0.53 -18.05 3.50
C ASN A 100 0.61 -18.73 2.13
N LEU A 101 -0.38 -18.50 1.27
CA LEU A 101 -0.40 -19.05 -0.09
C LEU A 101 0.81 -18.59 -0.89
N ALA A 102 1.17 -17.31 -0.85
CA ALA A 102 2.36 -16.80 -1.55
C ALA A 102 3.64 -17.51 -1.10
N CYS A 103 3.80 -17.71 0.20
CA CYS A 103 4.95 -18.42 0.76
C CYS A 103 4.97 -19.90 0.40
N GLU A 104 3.83 -20.61 0.52
CA GLU A 104 3.76 -22.04 0.16
C GLU A 104 3.96 -22.25 -1.35
N LEU A 105 3.42 -21.36 -2.19
CA LEU A 105 3.67 -21.41 -3.62
C LEU A 105 5.16 -21.19 -3.93
N ALA A 106 5.81 -20.23 -3.28
CA ALA A 106 7.23 -20.01 -3.48
C ALA A 106 8.06 -21.26 -3.13
N VAL A 107 7.77 -21.88 -1.98
CA VAL A 107 8.46 -23.11 -1.54
C VAL A 107 8.15 -24.30 -2.45
N ALA A 108 6.88 -24.50 -2.80
CA ALA A 108 6.45 -25.67 -3.57
C ALA A 108 6.99 -25.66 -5.01
N TYR A 109 7.10 -24.48 -5.61
CA TYR A 109 7.64 -24.33 -6.96
C TYR A 109 9.15 -24.08 -7.02
N ASP A 110 9.83 -23.89 -5.87
CA ASP A 110 11.18 -23.32 -5.81
C ASP A 110 11.27 -22.04 -6.66
N ALA A 111 10.31 -21.14 -6.40
CA ALA A 111 10.04 -20.02 -7.29
C ALA A 111 11.10 -18.93 -7.14
N GLU A 112 11.56 -18.42 -8.28
CA GLU A 112 12.48 -17.29 -8.28
C GLU A 112 11.79 -16.01 -7.80
N TYR A 113 10.50 -15.85 -8.13
CA TYR A 113 9.73 -14.67 -7.76
C TYR A 113 8.22 -14.92 -7.69
N VAL A 114 7.58 -14.43 -6.61
CA VAL A 114 6.13 -14.50 -6.40
C VAL A 114 5.57 -13.13 -6.01
N PRO A 115 5.25 -12.26 -6.98
CA PRO A 115 4.69 -10.93 -6.70
C PRO A 115 3.17 -10.89 -6.65
N LEU A 116 2.64 -9.94 -5.87
CA LEU A 116 1.26 -9.45 -5.91
C LEU A 116 1.20 -8.09 -6.62
N PHE A 117 0.33 -7.95 -7.62
CA PHE A 117 0.12 -6.68 -8.32
C PHE A 117 -1.30 -6.49 -8.84
N GLN A 118 -1.67 -5.25 -9.14
CA GLN A 118 -2.85 -4.92 -9.94
C GLN A 118 -2.54 -5.10 -11.43
N THR A 119 -3.51 -5.55 -12.24
CA THR A 119 -3.31 -5.80 -13.69
C THR A 119 -2.70 -4.61 -14.45
N THR A 120 -2.98 -3.37 -14.04
CA THR A 120 -2.41 -2.15 -14.61
C THR A 120 -0.90 -2.04 -14.41
N ASN A 121 -0.37 -2.59 -13.32
CA ASN A 121 1.05 -2.51 -12.95
C ASN A 121 1.82 -3.78 -13.36
N HIS A 122 1.19 -4.66 -14.15
CA HIS A 122 1.80 -5.92 -14.58
C HIS A 122 3.19 -5.72 -15.21
N ASN A 123 3.33 -4.74 -16.11
CA ASN A 123 4.56 -4.57 -16.89
C ASN A 123 5.72 -3.98 -16.09
N THR A 124 5.47 -3.40 -14.91
CA THR A 124 6.51 -2.84 -14.05
C THR A 124 6.90 -3.82 -12.93
N ILE A 125 5.95 -4.64 -12.46
CA ILE A 125 6.17 -5.56 -11.34
C ILE A 125 6.55 -6.98 -11.80
N ALA A 126 5.88 -7.52 -12.83
CA ALA A 126 6.16 -8.87 -13.30
C ALA A 126 7.42 -8.87 -14.19
N PRO A 127 8.28 -9.91 -14.13
CA PRO A 127 9.43 -10.02 -15.01
C PRO A 127 9.00 -10.00 -16.49
N THR A 128 9.60 -9.09 -17.26
CA THR A 128 9.37 -8.97 -18.72
C THR A 128 10.46 -9.63 -19.56
N GLY A 129 11.46 -10.25 -18.91
CA GLY A 129 12.63 -10.85 -19.53
C GLY A 129 13.55 -11.54 -18.53
N MET A 130 14.72 -11.97 -19.02
CA MET A 130 15.78 -12.62 -18.24
C MET A 130 17.07 -11.81 -18.35
N PRO A 131 17.88 -11.71 -17.27
CA PRO A 131 17.61 -12.20 -15.90
C PRO A 131 16.53 -11.35 -15.20
N PHE A 132 15.81 -11.92 -14.23
CA PHE A 132 14.67 -11.23 -13.59
C PHE A 132 15.04 -9.88 -12.98
N ALA A 133 16.21 -9.79 -12.33
CA ALA A 133 16.66 -8.57 -11.68
C ALA A 133 16.82 -7.35 -12.62
N GLU A 134 17.02 -7.56 -13.93
CA GLU A 134 17.14 -6.48 -14.92
C GLU A 134 15.79 -6.11 -15.56
N HIS A 135 14.73 -6.86 -15.27
CA HIS A 135 13.44 -6.81 -15.95
C HIS A 135 12.24 -6.67 -14.98
N ILE A 136 12.52 -6.22 -13.75
CA ILE A 136 11.54 -5.79 -12.75
C ILE A 136 11.82 -4.30 -12.49
N ASP A 137 10.87 -3.44 -12.80
CA ASP A 137 11.04 -1.98 -12.72
C ASP A 137 10.56 -1.41 -11.38
N GLN A 138 9.59 -2.06 -10.74
CA GLN A 138 8.96 -1.62 -9.50
C GLN A 138 8.84 -2.74 -8.49
N VAL A 139 8.89 -2.36 -7.22
CA VAL A 139 8.77 -3.27 -6.09
C VAL A 139 7.29 -3.48 -5.75
N PRO A 140 6.80 -4.72 -5.70
CA PRO A 140 5.41 -4.99 -5.34
C PRO A 140 5.17 -4.76 -3.86
N GLN A 141 3.90 -4.53 -3.53
CA GLN A 141 3.42 -4.43 -2.15
C GLN A 141 3.68 -5.71 -1.34
N LEU A 142 3.60 -6.87 -1.99
CA LEU A 142 3.91 -8.18 -1.42
C LEU A 142 4.69 -8.98 -2.46
N ALA A 143 5.81 -9.55 -2.04
CA ALA A 143 6.56 -10.51 -2.84
C ALA A 143 7.23 -11.59 -1.99
N VAL A 144 7.47 -12.73 -2.62
CA VAL A 144 8.48 -13.70 -2.19
C VAL A 144 9.57 -13.77 -3.25
N TYR A 145 10.82 -13.64 -2.84
CA TYR A 145 12.00 -13.73 -3.70
C TYR A 145 12.76 -15.01 -3.37
N SER A 146 13.38 -15.65 -4.36
CA SER A 146 14.46 -16.59 -4.05
C SER A 146 15.66 -15.85 -3.42
N GLU A 147 16.53 -16.58 -2.73
CA GLU A 147 17.77 -16.03 -2.16
C GLU A 147 18.60 -15.32 -3.23
N THR A 148 18.77 -15.97 -4.39
CA THR A 148 19.56 -15.44 -5.51
C THR A 148 18.98 -14.13 -6.06
N LEU A 149 17.68 -14.11 -6.38
CA LEU A 149 17.05 -12.91 -6.92
C LEU A 149 17.09 -11.76 -5.91
N PHE A 150 16.85 -12.06 -4.63
CA PHE A 150 16.89 -11.05 -3.57
C PHE A 150 18.28 -10.42 -3.44
N GLU A 151 19.35 -11.21 -3.54
CA GLU A 151 20.73 -10.72 -3.55
C GLU A 151 21.05 -9.90 -4.81
N GLU A 152 20.61 -10.36 -6.00
CA GLU A 152 20.80 -9.64 -7.26
C GLU A 152 20.11 -8.27 -7.28
N LEU A 153 18.94 -8.18 -6.66
CA LEU A 153 18.20 -6.93 -6.46
C LEU A 153 18.81 -6.03 -5.38
N GLY A 154 19.85 -6.48 -4.67
CA GLY A 154 20.57 -5.70 -3.67
C GLY A 154 19.96 -5.74 -2.26
N GLY A 155 19.06 -6.69 -2.00
CA GLY A 155 18.43 -6.89 -0.69
C GLY A 155 17.47 -5.78 -0.28
N PHE A 156 17.11 -5.74 1.01
CA PHE A 156 16.09 -4.82 1.51
C PHE A 156 16.43 -3.34 1.32
N ASP A 157 17.69 -2.94 1.52
CA ASP A 157 18.11 -1.55 1.40
C ASP A 157 17.92 -1.02 -0.02
N ALA A 158 18.22 -1.82 -1.05
CA ALA A 158 18.07 -1.42 -2.44
C ALA A 158 16.61 -1.46 -2.90
N LEU A 159 15.83 -2.45 -2.44
CA LEU A 159 14.43 -2.63 -2.82
C LEU A 159 13.48 -1.67 -2.10
N TYR A 160 13.68 -1.46 -0.80
CA TYR A 160 12.73 -0.79 0.07
C TYR A 160 13.31 0.43 0.79
N GLY A 161 14.60 0.76 0.58
CA GLY A 161 15.27 1.83 1.32
C GLY A 161 15.53 1.50 2.80
N GLY A 162 15.37 0.23 3.20
CA GLY A 162 15.49 -0.24 4.56
C GLY A 162 14.68 -1.52 4.79
N THR A 163 14.45 -1.89 6.05
CA THR A 163 13.68 -3.12 6.34
C THR A 163 12.20 -2.93 6.01
N PRO A 164 11.57 -3.82 5.21
CA PRO A 164 10.16 -3.71 4.85
C PRO A 164 9.27 -3.92 6.08
N TRP A 165 8.00 -3.51 5.97
CA TRP A 165 7.03 -3.56 7.08
C TRP A 165 6.93 -4.96 7.72
N ARG A 166 6.87 -6.00 6.90
CA ARG A 166 7.09 -7.39 7.34
C ARG A 166 8.00 -8.11 6.37
N TYR A 167 8.80 -9.01 6.92
CA TYR A 167 9.58 -9.94 6.13
C TYR A 167 9.69 -11.29 6.83
N ALA A 168 10.11 -12.29 6.08
CA ALA A 168 10.54 -13.55 6.65
C ALA A 168 11.54 -14.23 5.74
N GLU A 169 12.57 -14.79 6.34
CA GLU A 169 13.38 -15.82 5.70
C GLU A 169 12.67 -17.15 5.93
N LEU A 170 12.24 -17.80 4.85
CA LEU A 170 11.64 -19.11 4.90
C LEU A 170 12.74 -20.18 5.04
N ASP A 171 12.41 -21.34 5.60
CA ASP A 171 13.36 -22.46 5.74
C ASP A 171 13.95 -22.93 4.40
N SER A 172 13.29 -22.60 3.29
CA SER A 172 13.74 -22.84 1.91
C SER A 172 14.81 -21.85 1.42
N GLY A 173 15.15 -20.82 2.19
CA GLY A 173 16.04 -19.72 1.78
C GLY A 173 15.33 -18.59 1.04
N HIS A 174 14.03 -18.74 0.73
CA HIS A 174 13.25 -17.67 0.12
C HIS A 174 13.00 -16.53 1.11
N VAL A 175 12.89 -15.30 0.60
CA VAL A 175 12.63 -14.09 1.38
C VAL A 175 11.25 -13.55 1.04
N PHE A 176 10.32 -13.62 2.00
CA PHE A 176 9.06 -12.89 1.94
C PHE A 176 9.28 -11.44 2.37
N ALA A 177 8.63 -10.51 1.68
CA ALA A 177 8.60 -9.10 2.03
C ALA A 177 7.24 -8.49 1.73
N MET A 178 6.83 -7.56 2.59
CA MET A 178 5.58 -6.83 2.47
C MET A 178 5.78 -5.39 2.95
N THR A 179 5.30 -4.42 2.17
CA THR A 179 5.55 -2.99 2.42
C THR A 179 4.51 -2.32 3.31
N SER A 180 3.36 -2.95 3.55
CA SER A 180 2.25 -2.38 4.36
C SER A 180 1.42 -3.44 5.10
N ASP A 181 0.59 -3.02 6.08
CA ASP A 181 -0.24 -3.90 6.93
C ASP A 181 -1.45 -4.51 6.25
N GLY A 182 -1.18 -5.47 5.37
CA GLY A 182 -2.19 -5.93 4.44
C GLY A 182 -2.20 -5.04 3.19
N PRO A 183 -3.03 -5.39 2.21
CA PRO A 183 -3.58 -4.33 1.38
C PRO A 183 -4.51 -3.48 2.30
N TRP A 184 -5.12 -2.37 1.85
CA TRP A 184 -6.04 -1.49 2.63
C TRP A 184 -5.36 -0.50 3.54
N GLU A 185 -5.70 0.78 3.34
CA GLU A 185 -5.57 1.75 4.42
C GLU A 185 -6.33 1.22 5.65
N ASN A 186 -5.74 1.40 6.82
CA ASN A 186 -6.33 1.18 8.14
C ASN A 186 -6.93 -0.21 8.46
N SER A 187 -6.11 -1.07 9.08
CA SER A 187 -6.48 -1.67 10.38
C SER A 187 -5.25 -2.23 11.09
N GLU A 188 -5.08 -1.97 12.38
CA GLU A 188 -4.05 -2.61 13.20
C GLU A 188 -4.28 -4.13 13.26
N PHE A 189 -3.44 -4.92 12.61
CA PHE A 189 -3.52 -6.37 12.79
C PHE A 189 -2.93 -6.77 14.14
N THR A 190 -3.78 -7.23 15.05
CA THR A 190 -3.36 -7.75 16.36
C THR A 190 -2.52 -9.03 16.24
N ASN A 191 -1.44 -9.08 17.03
CA ASN A 191 -0.47 -10.17 17.17
C ASN A 191 -1.06 -11.60 17.05
N SER A 192 -1.11 -12.15 15.83
CA SER A 192 -1.37 -13.57 15.61
C SER A 192 -0.04 -14.32 15.49
N LYS A 193 0.22 -15.23 16.44
CA LYS A 193 1.45 -16.04 16.54
C LYS A 193 1.52 -17.17 15.49
N ARG A 194 1.46 -16.90 14.18
CA ARG A 194 1.25 -18.00 13.20
C ARG A 194 2.14 -18.13 11.95
N ARG A 195 3.21 -17.36 11.83
CA ARG A 195 4.48 -17.75 11.16
C ARG A 195 5.58 -16.97 11.88
N ASP A 196 6.82 -17.46 11.89
CA ASP A 196 7.97 -16.73 12.46
C ASP A 196 8.35 -15.54 11.54
N LEU A 197 7.36 -14.72 11.14
CA LEU A 197 7.56 -13.50 10.37
C LEU A 197 8.23 -12.49 11.28
N GLN A 198 9.38 -12.01 10.84
CA GLN A 198 10.04 -10.90 11.48
C GLN A 198 9.30 -9.65 11.02
N ARG A 199 8.81 -8.87 11.98
CA ARG A 199 8.55 -7.48 11.68
C ARG A 199 9.90 -6.90 11.26
N GLY A 200 9.89 -5.95 10.32
CA GLY A 200 11.02 -5.04 10.17
C GLY A 200 11.55 -4.60 11.53
N GLU A 201 12.70 -3.92 11.57
CA GLU A 201 12.71 -2.83 12.54
C GLU A 201 11.44 -2.05 12.25
N THR A 202 10.45 -2.24 13.11
CA THR A 202 9.36 -1.33 13.24
C THR A 202 10.06 0.00 13.17
N VAL A 203 9.59 0.88 12.30
CA VAL A 203 9.46 2.23 12.79
C VAL A 203 8.58 2.05 14.04
N THR A 204 9.21 1.76 15.18
CA THR A 204 8.56 1.67 16.49
C THR A 204 8.08 3.06 16.87
N ASP A 205 8.44 4.05 16.05
CA ASP A 205 7.91 5.37 15.96
C ASP A 205 7.48 5.66 14.50
N LEU A 206 6.50 4.93 13.92
CA LEU A 206 5.51 5.75 13.19
C LEU A 206 4.88 6.53 14.33
N ASP A 207 5.49 7.68 14.61
CA ASP A 207 4.95 8.65 15.51
C ASP A 207 3.62 8.99 14.83
N LEU A 208 2.54 8.29 15.20
CA LEU A 208 1.15 8.67 14.92
C LEU A 208 0.84 10.01 15.63
N SER A 209 1.87 10.71 16.09
CA SER A 209 1.91 12.12 16.35
C SER A 209 1.37 12.85 15.13
N ASP A 210 0.21 13.39 15.38
CA ASP A 210 -0.47 14.31 14.52
C ASP A 210 0.51 15.43 14.09
N PRO A 211 0.67 15.71 12.79
CA PRO A 211 1.65 16.68 12.30
C PRO A 211 1.45 18.09 12.85
N PHE A 212 0.28 18.36 13.45
CA PHE A 212 -0.06 19.62 14.08
C PHE A 212 0.41 19.72 15.54
N MET A 213 0.94 18.64 16.14
CA MET A 213 1.47 18.63 17.51
C MET A 213 2.67 19.55 17.71
N THR A 214 3.41 19.86 16.65
CA THR A 214 4.55 20.79 16.70
C THR A 214 4.14 22.26 16.55
N LEU A 215 2.87 22.54 16.25
CA LEU A 215 2.38 23.91 16.15
C LEU A 215 2.11 24.47 17.55
N ASP A 216 2.58 25.68 17.82
CA ASP A 216 2.17 26.39 19.03
C ASP A 216 0.70 26.86 18.91
N PRO A 217 -0.03 27.08 20.02
CA PRO A 217 -1.37 27.67 19.96
C PRO A 217 -1.37 29.00 19.19
N GLY A 218 -2.24 29.10 18.19
CA GLY A 218 -2.36 30.23 17.26
C GLY A 218 -1.51 30.11 15.99
N GLU A 219 -0.65 29.10 15.87
CA GLU A 219 0.05 28.80 14.62
C GLU A 219 -0.88 28.09 13.61
N TYR A 220 -0.57 28.31 12.33
CA TYR A 220 -1.41 27.92 11.21
C TYR A 220 -0.88 26.67 10.51
N GLY A 221 -1.81 25.89 9.95
CA GLY A 221 -1.49 24.80 9.05
C GLY A 221 -2.61 24.50 8.06
N THR A 222 -2.37 23.51 7.20
CA THR A 222 -3.40 22.98 6.29
C THR A 222 -3.55 21.50 6.49
N ASP A 223 -4.77 21.06 6.74
CA ASP A 223 -5.12 19.66 6.92
C ASP A 223 -5.86 19.14 5.68
N ALA A 224 -5.65 17.85 5.40
CA ALA A 224 -6.45 17.10 4.42
C ALA A 224 -7.36 16.17 5.21
N VAL A 225 -8.64 16.52 5.27
CA VAL A 225 -9.61 15.86 6.13
C VAL A 225 -10.73 15.19 5.33
N ILE A 226 -11.35 14.21 5.96
CA ILE A 226 -12.56 13.56 5.47
C ILE A 226 -13.67 13.60 6.52
N THR A 227 -14.89 13.34 6.08
CA THR A 227 -16.03 13.11 6.97
C THR A 227 -16.05 11.65 7.42
N LYS A 228 -16.70 11.36 8.55
CA LYS A 228 -16.83 9.98 9.03
C LYS A 228 -17.66 9.09 8.09
N ASP A 229 -18.58 9.68 7.35
CA ASP A 229 -19.41 8.97 6.37
C ASP A 229 -18.65 8.63 5.08
N ASP A 230 -17.58 9.37 4.80
CA ASP A 230 -16.73 9.20 3.61
C ASP A 230 -15.47 8.37 3.90
N ILE A 231 -15.42 7.68 5.05
CA ILE A 231 -14.36 6.73 5.34
C ILE A 231 -14.46 5.58 4.34
N ALA A 232 -13.54 5.58 3.39
CA ALA A 232 -13.35 4.54 2.40
C ALA A 232 -12.00 3.84 2.63
N PRO A 233 -11.78 2.64 2.06
CA PRO A 233 -10.50 1.93 2.16
C PRO A 233 -9.32 2.60 1.44
N GLU A 234 -9.60 3.59 0.61
CA GLU A 234 -8.65 4.42 -0.12
C GLU A 234 -9.19 5.86 -0.07
N PHE A 235 -8.36 6.82 0.35
CA PHE A 235 -8.73 8.24 0.33
C PHE A 235 -8.82 8.74 -1.12
N THR A 236 -10.02 8.74 -1.69
CA THR A 236 -10.21 9.27 -3.04
C THR A 236 -9.99 10.78 -3.08
N ASN A 237 -9.55 11.29 -4.24
CA ASN A 237 -9.32 12.72 -4.44
C ASN A 237 -10.58 13.56 -4.15
N GLU A 238 -11.78 13.01 -4.34
CA GLU A 238 -13.06 13.67 -4.08
C GLU A 238 -13.48 13.65 -2.60
N ALA A 239 -13.04 12.65 -1.83
CA ALA A 239 -13.34 12.55 -0.41
C ALA A 239 -12.48 13.54 0.41
N LEU A 240 -11.25 13.79 -0.04
CA LEU A 240 -10.31 14.70 0.61
C LEU A 240 -10.77 16.15 0.51
N THR A 241 -11.00 16.75 1.67
CA THR A 241 -11.30 18.18 1.80
C THR A 241 -10.10 18.90 2.42
N LEU A 242 -9.68 19.98 1.78
CA LEU A 242 -8.62 20.85 2.30
C LEU A 242 -9.20 21.81 3.35
N GLU A 243 -8.65 21.81 4.55
CA GLU A 243 -9.03 22.73 5.63
C GLU A 243 -7.84 23.57 6.09
N ARG A 244 -7.99 24.90 6.03
CA ARG A 244 -7.02 25.83 6.62
C ARG A 244 -7.34 25.99 8.10
N VAL A 245 -6.40 25.61 8.94
CA VAL A 245 -6.62 25.46 10.38
C VAL A 245 -5.58 26.21 11.20
N TYR A 246 -5.90 26.42 12.48
CA TYR A 246 -4.94 26.79 13.51
C TYR A 246 -5.16 25.93 14.75
N ARG A 247 -4.10 25.68 15.52
CA ARG A 247 -4.19 24.99 16.82
C ARG A 247 -4.67 25.97 17.89
N ASP A 248 -5.72 25.65 18.64
CA ASP A 248 -6.17 26.46 19.77
C ASP A 248 -5.50 26.04 21.11
N GLU A 249 -5.85 26.72 22.21
CA GLU A 249 -5.27 26.44 23.53
C GLU A 249 -5.71 25.09 24.14
N SER A 250 -6.71 24.41 23.53
CA SER A 250 -7.27 23.15 24.02
C SER A 250 -6.84 21.95 23.18
N ASP A 251 -5.79 22.09 22.38
CA ASP A 251 -5.29 21.06 21.46
C ASP A 251 -6.34 20.60 20.45
N THR A 252 -7.12 21.56 19.94
CA THR A 252 -8.05 21.35 18.83
C THR A 252 -7.64 22.17 17.61
N LEU A 253 -7.97 21.65 16.43
CA LEU A 253 -7.84 22.38 15.17
C LEU A 253 -9.15 23.11 14.89
N ARG A 254 -9.03 24.42 14.68
CA ARG A 254 -10.14 25.29 14.32
C ARG A 254 -9.93 25.87 12.93
N ARG A 255 -11.00 25.96 12.15
CA ARG A 255 -10.95 26.54 10.82
C ARG A 255 -10.64 28.03 10.92
N VAL A 256 -9.71 28.48 10.09
CA VAL A 256 -9.24 29.89 10.06
C VAL A 256 -10.35 30.86 9.63
N GLU A 257 -11.24 30.45 8.73
CA GLU A 257 -12.26 31.32 8.13
C GLU A 257 -13.35 31.76 9.13
N ASP A 258 -13.89 30.82 9.88
CA ASP A 258 -15.11 30.99 10.68
C ASP A 258 -14.96 30.58 12.14
N ASP A 259 -13.76 30.17 12.55
CA ASP A 259 -13.45 29.67 13.89
C ASP A 259 -14.25 28.42 14.28
N SER A 260 -14.76 27.65 13.30
CA SER A 260 -15.45 26.39 13.59
C SER A 260 -14.49 25.28 14.00
N PHE A 261 -14.97 24.36 14.84
CA PHE A 261 -14.21 23.17 15.22
C PHE A 261 -14.05 22.23 14.02
N VAL A 262 -12.85 21.70 13.83
CA VAL A 262 -12.54 20.71 12.78
C VAL A 262 -12.34 19.34 13.42
N ARG A 263 -11.35 19.22 14.31
CA ARG A 263 -11.04 17.97 15.03
C ARG A 263 -10.12 18.21 16.22
N ARG A 264 -10.06 17.25 17.13
CA ARG A 264 -9.05 17.21 18.19
C ARG A 264 -7.72 16.66 17.66
N LEU A 265 -6.63 17.05 18.31
CA LEU A 265 -5.30 16.50 18.02
C LEU A 265 -5.14 15.08 18.58
N ILE A 266 -4.26 14.30 17.96
CA ILE A 266 -3.95 12.93 18.37
C ILE A 266 -2.47 12.82 18.77
N ASP A 267 -2.20 12.22 19.92
CA ASP A 267 -0.86 11.95 20.42
C ASP A 267 -0.74 10.47 20.80
N ASP A 268 0.21 9.77 20.18
CA ASP A 268 0.42 8.32 20.37
C ASP A 268 -0.90 7.52 20.25
N GLY A 269 -1.69 7.83 19.21
CA GLY A 269 -3.00 7.21 18.95
C GLY A 269 -4.14 7.65 19.89
N ASN A 270 -3.88 8.52 20.87
CA ASN A 270 -4.90 9.00 21.80
C ASN A 270 -5.41 10.39 21.41
N VAL A 271 -6.72 10.53 21.27
CA VAL A 271 -7.36 11.83 21.05
C VAL A 271 -7.21 12.70 22.30
N LEU A 272 -6.68 13.91 22.12
CA LEU A 272 -6.44 14.86 23.20
C LEU A 272 -7.70 15.66 23.54
N GLY A 273 -7.89 15.91 24.84
CA GLY A 273 -8.96 16.76 25.33
C GLY A 273 -10.38 16.18 25.18
N GLU A 274 -11.35 16.96 25.63
CA GLU A 274 -12.78 16.66 25.50
C GLU A 274 -13.36 17.33 24.25
N LEU A 275 -14.40 16.73 23.67
CA LEU A 275 -15.12 17.33 22.55
C LEU A 275 -15.74 18.67 23.00
N PRO A 276 -15.60 19.78 22.24
CA PRO A 276 -16.16 21.06 22.64
C PRO A 276 -17.68 21.03 22.85
N ASP A 277 -18.17 21.84 23.80
CA ASP A 277 -19.59 21.93 24.10
C ASP A 277 -20.44 22.28 22.86
N GLY A 278 -21.42 21.44 22.57
CA GLY A 278 -22.38 21.66 21.48
C GLY A 278 -21.93 21.17 20.10
N VAL A 279 -20.77 20.53 20.00
CA VAL A 279 -20.31 19.80 18.80
C VAL A 279 -20.79 18.35 18.87
N ASP A 280 -21.35 17.82 17.77
CA ASP A 280 -21.67 16.40 17.67
C ASP A 280 -20.40 15.60 17.36
N THR A 281 -20.29 14.39 17.89
CA THR A 281 -19.20 13.47 17.53
C THR A 281 -19.15 13.20 16.03
N ASP A 282 -20.29 13.26 15.33
CA ASP A 282 -20.36 13.01 13.89
C ASP A 282 -19.83 14.19 13.05
N ASP A 283 -19.72 15.39 13.66
CA ASP A 283 -19.16 16.59 13.02
C ASP A 283 -17.62 16.64 13.08
N GLU A 284 -16.99 15.82 13.92
CA GLU A 284 -15.53 15.73 14.05
C GLU A 284 -14.92 15.10 12.79
N ARG A 285 -14.05 15.85 12.11
CA ARG A 285 -13.34 15.42 10.91
C ARG A 285 -12.17 14.49 11.24
N LEU A 286 -11.79 13.65 10.28
CA LEU A 286 -10.61 12.78 10.39
C LEU A 286 -9.52 13.28 9.45
N SER A 287 -8.27 13.34 9.92
CA SER A 287 -7.13 13.72 9.08
C SER A 287 -6.56 12.50 8.38
N ALA A 288 -6.48 12.57 7.05
CA ALA A 288 -5.75 11.58 6.27
C ALA A 288 -4.23 11.66 6.52
N LEU A 289 -3.73 12.81 6.96
CA LEU A 289 -2.29 13.07 7.12
C LEU A 289 -1.65 12.27 8.26
N ILE A 290 -2.44 11.90 9.27
CA ILE A 290 -2.00 11.04 10.37
C ILE A 290 -1.69 9.64 9.84
N GLU A 291 -2.58 9.09 8.99
CA GLU A 291 -2.40 7.78 8.35
C GLU A 291 -1.13 7.74 7.50
N GLY A 292 -0.91 8.78 6.69
CA GLY A 292 0.28 8.90 5.86
C GLY A 292 1.57 9.18 6.64
N SER A 293 1.47 9.41 7.96
CA SER A 293 2.57 9.88 8.81
C SER A 293 3.30 11.05 8.17
N ILE A 294 2.52 12.04 7.74
CA ILE A 294 2.99 13.19 6.99
C ILE A 294 3.80 14.11 7.92
N PRO A 295 4.98 14.64 7.52
CA PRO A 295 5.81 15.46 8.39
C PRO A 295 5.14 16.81 8.77
N PRO A 296 5.39 17.35 9.97
CA PRO A 296 4.88 18.66 10.38
C PRO A 296 5.23 19.81 9.42
N ALA A 297 6.39 19.73 8.77
CA ALA A 297 6.81 20.74 7.80
C ALA A 297 5.89 20.82 6.56
N PHE A 298 5.16 19.74 6.24
CA PHE A 298 4.25 19.69 5.09
C PHE A 298 2.95 20.43 5.34
N VAL A 299 2.53 20.57 6.61
CA VAL A 299 1.26 21.19 6.98
C VAL A 299 1.40 22.66 7.35
N ARG A 300 2.60 23.09 7.77
CA ARG A 300 2.82 24.40 8.40
C ARG A 300 2.59 25.57 7.43
N LEU A 301 1.99 26.64 7.94
CA LEU A 301 1.81 27.90 7.22
C LEU A 301 2.46 29.05 7.99
N ASN A 302 3.14 29.97 7.29
CA ASN A 302 3.69 31.19 7.91
C ASN A 302 2.61 32.27 8.10
N ALA A 303 1.61 32.30 7.21
CA ALA A 303 0.44 33.15 7.31
C ALA A 303 -0.85 32.41 6.88
N PRO A 304 -2.04 32.86 7.32
CA PRO A 304 -3.32 32.22 7.05
C PRO A 304 -3.62 31.87 5.58
N ASN A 305 -3.06 32.64 4.63
CA ASN A 305 -3.32 32.52 3.19
C ASN A 305 -2.15 31.90 2.42
N ASP A 306 -1.06 31.51 3.08
CA ASP A 306 0.09 30.90 2.42
C ASP A 306 -0.23 29.49 1.92
N GLU A 307 0.65 28.91 1.13
CA GLU A 307 0.52 27.52 0.68
C GLU A 307 1.48 26.63 1.46
N SER A 308 0.95 25.49 1.90
CA SER A 308 1.70 24.35 2.40
C SER A 308 1.85 23.30 1.30
N ILE A 309 2.75 22.32 1.49
CA ILE A 309 2.87 21.17 0.57
C ILE A 309 1.52 20.47 0.42
N VAL A 310 0.81 20.23 1.53
CA VAL A 310 -0.54 19.63 1.50
C VAL A 310 -1.48 20.43 0.61
N SER A 311 -1.52 21.75 0.76
CA SER A 311 -2.38 22.59 -0.07
C SER A 311 -2.00 22.59 -1.56
N LYS A 312 -0.71 22.56 -1.87
CA LYS A 312 -0.22 22.49 -3.25
C LYS A 312 -0.60 21.15 -3.89
N THR A 313 -0.39 20.04 -3.20
CA THR A 313 -0.74 18.71 -3.69
C THR A 313 -2.25 18.57 -3.90
N LEU A 314 -3.07 19.06 -2.96
CA LEU A 314 -4.53 18.97 -3.12
C LEU A 314 -5.08 19.88 -4.23
N ALA A 315 -4.36 20.94 -4.59
CA ALA A 315 -4.72 21.84 -5.67
C ALA A 315 -4.39 21.30 -7.08
N LEU A 316 -3.59 20.24 -7.20
CA LEU A 316 -3.27 19.62 -8.49
C LEU A 316 -4.53 19.07 -9.16
N ASP A 317 -4.64 19.25 -10.47
CA ASP A 317 -5.73 18.72 -11.29
C ASP A 317 -5.29 17.43 -11.98
N ILE A 318 -5.24 16.35 -11.18
CA ILE A 318 -4.68 15.03 -11.54
C ILE A 318 -5.68 13.91 -11.22
N GLU A 319 -5.66 12.84 -12.01
CA GLU A 319 -6.43 11.62 -11.72
C GLU A 319 -5.70 10.72 -10.72
N THR A 320 -4.36 10.78 -10.67
CA THR A 320 -3.55 10.04 -9.71
C THR A 320 -3.90 10.40 -8.25
N SER A 321 -3.78 9.43 -7.33
CA SER A 321 -4.11 9.62 -5.92
C SER A 321 -3.23 10.70 -5.28
N LYS A 322 -3.87 11.78 -4.82
CA LYS A 322 -3.22 12.89 -4.10
C LYS A 322 -2.71 12.44 -2.73
N PHE A 323 -3.41 11.48 -2.11
CA PHE A 323 -2.97 10.91 -0.84
C PHE A 323 -1.68 10.10 -1.01
N GLU A 324 -1.63 9.18 -1.98
CA GLU A 324 -0.43 8.39 -2.24
C GLU A 324 0.76 9.27 -2.63
N LEU A 325 0.52 10.33 -3.42
CA LEU A 325 1.54 11.32 -3.72
C LEU A 325 2.07 12.00 -2.45
N LEU A 326 1.21 12.41 -1.51
CA LEU A 326 1.66 12.97 -0.23
C LEU A 326 2.50 11.99 0.58
N VAL A 327 2.09 10.72 0.64
CA VAL A 327 2.82 9.67 1.37
C VAL A 327 4.20 9.46 0.77
N ASN A 328 4.32 9.37 -0.55
CA ASN A 328 5.61 9.17 -1.21
C ASN A 328 6.54 10.38 -1.12
N LEU A 329 5.99 11.60 -1.20
CA LEU A 329 6.76 12.82 -0.93
C LEU A 329 7.26 12.86 0.52
N ALA A 330 6.43 12.45 1.49
CA ALA A 330 6.80 12.35 2.89
C ALA A 330 7.90 11.30 3.13
N GLN A 331 7.81 10.14 2.47
CA GLN A 331 8.86 9.11 2.53
C GLN A 331 10.17 9.63 1.94
N THR A 332 10.14 10.28 0.78
CA THR A 332 11.31 10.90 0.15
C THR A 332 11.96 11.93 1.08
N ALA A 333 11.16 12.77 1.73
CA ALA A 333 11.65 13.78 2.67
C ALA A 333 12.33 13.15 3.90
N ARG A 334 11.79 12.04 4.42
CA ARG A 334 12.39 11.30 5.54
C ARG A 334 13.71 10.65 5.16
N SER A 335 13.76 9.98 4.00
CA SER A 335 14.98 9.32 3.51
C SER A 335 16.13 10.29 3.25
N ALA A 336 15.81 11.54 2.90
CA ALA A 336 16.79 12.58 2.64
C ALA A 336 17.15 13.45 3.87
N ASP A 337 16.63 13.12 5.05
CA ASP A 337 16.68 13.93 6.29
C ASP A 337 15.98 15.30 6.09
N VAL A 338 14.82 15.48 6.73
CA VAL A 338 13.90 16.61 6.50
C VAL A 338 14.65 17.94 6.66
N SER A 339 14.96 18.57 5.52
CA SER A 339 15.78 19.77 5.45
C SER A 339 15.17 20.80 4.49
N ASP A 340 15.47 22.08 4.69
CA ASP A 340 14.93 23.18 3.88
C ASP A 340 15.22 22.99 2.38
N ASP A 341 16.38 22.43 2.02
CA ASP A 341 16.76 22.16 0.62
C ASP A 341 15.88 21.06 -0.01
N VAL A 342 15.57 20.00 0.76
CA VAL A 342 14.67 18.92 0.32
C VAL A 342 13.25 19.44 0.17
N MET A 343 12.78 20.24 1.13
CA MET A 343 11.45 20.87 1.07
C MET A 343 11.31 21.80 -0.13
N ALA A 344 12.31 22.64 -0.39
CA ALA A 344 12.34 23.52 -1.57
C ALA A 344 12.34 22.73 -2.88
N THR A 345 12.98 21.55 -2.89
CA THR A 345 12.96 20.64 -4.05
C THR A 345 11.56 20.06 -4.27
N ILE A 346 10.90 19.58 -3.21
CA ILE A 346 9.53 19.05 -3.28
C ILE A 346 8.56 20.14 -3.74
N GLU A 347 8.65 21.35 -3.17
CA GLU A 347 7.85 22.49 -3.61
C GLU A 347 8.08 22.81 -5.09
N GLY A 348 9.34 22.80 -5.54
CA GLY A 348 9.67 23.04 -6.94
C GLY A 348 9.14 21.96 -7.91
N VAL A 349 9.02 20.72 -7.46
CA VAL A 349 8.36 19.65 -8.22
C VAL A 349 6.86 19.90 -8.31
N LEU A 350 6.20 20.23 -7.19
CA LEU A 350 4.77 20.52 -7.18
C LEU A 350 4.41 21.75 -8.02
N ASP A 351 5.23 22.80 -7.98
CA ASP A 351 5.05 23.98 -8.81
C ASP A 351 5.13 23.62 -10.29
N GLN A 352 6.10 22.78 -10.69
CA GLN A 352 6.19 22.30 -12.08
C GLN A 352 4.96 21.50 -12.49
N LEU A 353 4.49 20.59 -11.64
CA LEU A 353 3.29 19.80 -11.93
C LEU A 353 2.05 20.70 -12.08
N SER A 354 1.95 21.77 -11.29
CA SER A 354 0.83 22.71 -11.37
C SER A 354 0.84 23.58 -12.64
N GLU A 355 2.00 23.78 -13.26
CA GLU A 355 2.16 24.59 -14.48
C GLU A 355 2.00 23.76 -15.76
N MET A 356 1.93 22.43 -15.67
CA MET A 356 1.79 21.55 -16.82
C MET A 356 0.34 21.54 -17.32
N ASP A 357 0.16 21.66 -18.64
CA ASP A 357 -1.15 21.66 -19.30
C ASP A 357 -1.57 20.24 -19.80
N ASP A 358 -0.66 19.27 -19.76
CA ASP A 358 -0.85 17.91 -20.31
C ASP A 358 -1.12 16.91 -19.19
N GLN A 359 -2.40 16.74 -18.82
CA GLN A 359 -2.82 15.91 -17.68
C GLN A 359 -2.31 14.46 -17.77
N ASP A 360 -2.44 13.81 -18.93
CA ASP A 360 -1.95 12.44 -19.15
C ASP A 360 -0.43 12.35 -18.92
N GLY A 361 0.31 13.40 -19.29
CA GLY A 361 1.75 13.48 -19.07
C GLY A 361 2.15 13.76 -17.62
N ILE A 362 1.30 14.48 -16.86
CA ILE A 362 1.48 14.71 -15.42
C ILE A 362 1.26 13.41 -14.66
N ASP A 363 0.14 12.73 -14.90
CA ASP A 363 -0.20 11.47 -14.22
C ASP A 363 0.86 10.41 -14.51
N GLN A 364 1.29 10.26 -15.77
CA GLN A 364 2.36 9.35 -16.14
C GLN A 364 3.70 9.71 -15.48
N TYR A 365 4.03 10.99 -15.35
CA TYR A 365 5.25 11.41 -14.67
C TYR A 365 5.18 11.08 -13.18
N ILE A 366 4.05 11.33 -12.53
CA ILE A 366 3.83 11.00 -11.13
C ILE A 366 3.96 9.48 -10.93
N GLU A 367 3.24 8.67 -11.71
CA GLU A 367 3.26 7.20 -11.62
C GLU A 367 4.63 6.55 -11.93
N GLN A 368 5.50 7.21 -12.69
CA GLN A 368 6.81 6.66 -13.07
C GLN A 368 7.97 7.18 -12.23
N LYS A 369 7.80 8.33 -11.56
CA LYS A 369 8.91 9.05 -10.91
C LYS A 369 8.68 9.37 -9.46
N LEU A 370 7.43 9.44 -9.02
CA LEU A 370 7.05 9.90 -7.69
C LEU A 370 6.19 8.90 -6.92
N LEU A 371 5.55 7.96 -7.62
CA LEU A 371 4.95 6.74 -7.10
C LEU A 371 5.71 5.55 -7.69
#